data_AF-A0A024GQQ7-F1
#
_entry.id   AF-A0A024GQQ7-F1
#
_cell.length_a   1.000
_cell.length_b   1.000
_cell.length_c   1.000
_cell.angle_alpha   90.00
_cell.angle_beta   90.00
_cell.angle_gamma   90.00
#
_symmetry.space_group_name_H-M   'P 1'
#
loop_
_entity.id
_entity.type
_entity.pdbx_description
1 polymer ?
#
loop_
_entity_poly.entity_id
_entity_poly.type
_entity_poly.pdbx_seq_one_letter_code
_entity_poly.pdbx_strand_id
1 'polypeptide(L)'
;MNFDELARRSGHISSSVIAKAREYQRLTEAKKTCCGSQSLCLAPACLYIAAVAEKESIDLRKLCSVAGAKYRQTEQTIQQVVNAVGKQNIIRLSTTALCIRYGCSSIVTLVTAVNDDYREVALRLLRNRRGARDCVQNASKEYNDPVYAAACLYACSKYAKLHVDKEALVRDVLANEQTFDSILTSIEYHCKDIISGVKPIEIKKWSQESDSTHSARSITTGTEVLSMDKIVKETATIKRKNVMQATSITLKRKMAIKAASRDEYLQWRQLVLKSIQAARE
;
A
#
# COMPACT_ATOMS: atom_id res chain seq x y z
N MET A 1 30.32 12.17 9.48
CA MET A 1 29.62 12.66 10.68
C MET A 1 29.53 11.52 11.68
N ASN A 2 29.79 11.73 12.98
CA ASN A 2 29.73 10.67 13.98
C ASN A 2 28.33 10.56 14.59
N PHE A 3 27.71 9.37 14.52
CA PHE A 3 26.37 9.14 15.07
C PHE A 3 26.30 9.29 16.59
N ASP A 4 27.37 8.98 17.33
CA ASP A 4 27.38 9.11 18.79
C ASP A 4 27.33 10.58 19.24
N GLU A 5 27.92 11.47 18.44
CA GLU A 5 27.86 12.90 18.69
C GLU A 5 26.49 13.48 18.32
N LEU A 6 25.95 13.05 17.17
CA LEU A 6 24.62 13.46 16.72
C LEU A 6 23.54 12.99 17.71
N ALA A 7 23.66 11.77 18.21
CA ALA A 7 22.79 11.22 19.25
C ALA A 7 22.85 12.08 20.51
N ARG A 8 24.04 12.27 21.10
CA ARG A 8 24.21 13.10 22.31
C ARG A 8 23.63 14.51 22.19
N ARG A 9 23.75 15.14 21.02
CA ARG A 9 23.25 16.51 20.78
C ARG A 9 21.75 16.56 20.47
N SER A 10 21.15 15.49 19.95
CA SER A 10 19.72 15.43 19.63
C SER A 10 18.86 14.95 20.82
N GLY A 11 19.44 14.17 21.73
CA GLY A 11 18.81 13.72 22.98
C GLY A 11 19.33 12.36 23.45
N HIS A 12 18.56 11.64 24.28
CA HIS A 12 18.85 10.25 24.59
C HIS A 12 18.33 9.35 23.46
N ILE A 13 19.23 8.89 22.59
CA ILE A 13 18.97 7.85 21.58
C ILE A 13 19.62 6.56 22.06
N SER A 14 18.93 5.42 21.90
CA SER A 14 19.49 4.13 22.32
C SER A 14 20.70 3.72 21.47
N SER A 15 21.60 2.93 22.08
CA SER A 15 22.76 2.36 21.39
C SER A 15 22.36 1.41 20.25
N SER A 16 21.19 0.77 20.36
CA SER A 16 20.61 -0.08 19.29
C SER A 16 20.30 0.72 18.03
N VAL A 17 19.66 1.88 18.20
CA VAL A 17 19.36 2.80 17.08
C VAL A 17 20.64 3.28 16.40
N ILE A 18 21.68 3.63 17.18
CA ILE A 18 22.97 4.06 16.63
C ILE A 18 23.63 2.93 15.82
N ALA A 19 23.60 1.69 16.33
CA ALA A 19 24.15 0.54 15.62
C ALA A 19 23.42 0.28 14.29
N LYS A 20 22.08 0.30 14.29
CA LYS A 20 21.27 0.17 13.07
C LYS A 20 21.50 1.31 12.08
N ALA A 21 21.65 2.54 12.56
CA ALA A 21 21.91 3.69 11.69
C ALA A 21 23.24 3.54 10.93
N ARG A 22 24.29 3.01 11.60
CA ARG A 22 25.57 2.69 10.93
C ARG A 22 25.41 1.60 9.89
N GLU A 23 24.62 0.56 10.17
CA GLU A 23 24.33 -0.50 9.21
C GLU A 23 23.61 0.07 7.97
N TYR A 24 22.58 0.89 8.17
CA TYR A 24 21.86 1.54 7.07
C TYR A 24 22.76 2.44 6.24
N GLN A 25 23.63 3.21 6.87
CA GLN A 25 24.63 4.00 6.14
C GLN A 25 25.51 3.11 5.26
N ARG A 26 26.06 2.02 5.81
CA ARG A 26 26.92 1.08 5.04
C ARG A 26 26.16 0.45 3.88
N LEU A 27 24.89 0.09 4.07
CA LEU A 27 24.03 -0.47 3.00
C LEU A 27 23.75 0.56 1.90
N THR A 28 23.44 1.80 2.27
CA THR A 28 23.20 2.89 1.32
C THR A 28 24.46 3.24 0.52
N GLU A 29 25.62 3.29 1.18
CA GLU A 29 26.92 3.50 0.54
C GLU A 29 27.27 2.34 -0.41
N ALA A 30 27.06 1.09 0.02
CA ALA A 30 27.33 -0.09 -0.80
C ALA A 30 26.47 -0.13 -2.08
N LYS A 31 25.20 0.28 -1.99
CA LYS A 31 24.31 0.36 -3.16
C LYS A 31 24.52 1.60 -4.03
N LYS A 32 25.38 2.54 -3.60
CA LYS A 32 25.63 3.83 -4.28
C LYS A 32 24.36 4.63 -4.60
N THR A 33 23.28 4.39 -3.85
CA THR A 33 21.97 5.04 -4.08
C THR A 33 22.00 6.51 -3.69
N CYS A 34 22.96 6.90 -2.85
CA CYS A 34 23.22 8.27 -2.44
C CYS A 34 24.62 8.70 -2.89
N CYS A 35 24.91 8.66 -4.20
CA CYS A 35 26.15 9.18 -4.75
C CYS A 35 26.05 10.70 -4.98
N GLY A 36 26.78 11.50 -4.20
CA GLY A 36 27.05 12.92 -4.45
C GLY A 36 26.40 13.89 -3.44
N SER A 37 27.21 14.82 -2.90
CA SER A 37 26.87 16.06 -2.16
C SER A 37 25.95 16.00 -0.93
N GLN A 38 25.21 14.92 -0.69
CA GLN A 38 24.26 14.78 0.42
C GLN A 38 24.85 14.10 1.67
N SER A 39 26.18 14.05 1.81
CA SER A 39 26.84 13.38 2.94
C SER A 39 26.37 13.87 4.31
N LEU A 40 26.01 15.16 4.41
CA LEU A 40 25.49 15.78 5.62
C LEU A 40 24.02 15.42 5.91
N CYS A 41 23.22 15.09 4.89
CA CYS A 41 21.82 14.68 5.03
C CYS A 41 21.67 13.17 5.27
N LEU A 42 22.67 12.37 4.86
CA LEU A 42 22.65 10.92 4.99
C LEU A 42 22.64 10.46 6.45
N ALA A 43 23.51 11.02 7.29
CA ALA A 43 23.58 10.66 8.71
C ALA A 43 22.25 10.92 9.47
N PRO A 44 21.63 12.12 9.41
CA PRO A 44 20.34 12.33 10.06
C PRO A 44 19.22 11.49 9.45
N ALA A 45 19.22 11.22 8.14
CA ALA A 45 18.25 10.33 7.50
C ALA A 45 18.36 8.87 8.00
N CYS A 46 19.57 8.29 8.03
CA CYS A 46 19.80 6.94 8.52
C CYS A 46 19.42 6.78 10.01
N LEU A 47 19.71 7.79 10.83
CA LEU A 47 19.37 7.78 12.25
C LEU A 47 17.85 7.86 12.48
N TYR A 48 17.16 8.73 11.73
CA TYR A 48 15.70 8.82 11.77
C TYR A 48 15.05 7.48 11.38
N ILE A 49 15.50 6.86 10.28
CA ILE A 49 14.96 5.57 9.82
C ILE A 49 15.25 4.45 10.82
N ALA A 50 16.43 4.45 11.44
CA ALA A 50 16.78 3.49 12.49
C ALA A 50 15.88 3.64 13.72
N ALA A 51 15.55 4.87 14.12
CA ALA A 51 14.62 5.13 15.21
C ALA A 51 13.20 4.64 14.88
N VAL A 52 12.73 4.90 13.64
CA VAL A 52 11.44 4.37 13.16
C VAL A 52 11.42 2.83 13.21
N ALA A 53 12.52 2.17 12.84
CA ALA A 53 12.63 0.71 12.90
C ALA A 53 12.60 0.16 14.34
N GLU A 54 13.12 0.90 15.31
CA GLU A 54 13.08 0.55 16.75
C GLU A 54 11.85 1.08 17.49
N LYS A 55 10.92 1.73 16.78
CA LYS A 55 9.73 2.37 17.35
C LYS A 55 10.05 3.50 18.35
N GLU A 56 11.21 4.12 18.22
CA GLU A 56 11.59 5.33 18.95
C GLU A 56 11.16 6.58 18.17
N SER A 57 10.49 7.53 18.84
CA SER A 57 10.05 8.79 18.23
C SER A 57 11.19 9.82 18.27
N ILE A 58 11.65 10.26 17.09
CA ILE A 58 12.66 11.31 16.96
C ILE A 58 12.11 12.44 16.09
N ASP A 59 12.29 13.68 16.54
CA ASP A 59 11.98 14.84 15.72
C ASP A 59 13.06 15.05 14.64
N LEU A 60 12.66 14.82 13.39
CA LEU A 60 13.51 15.02 12.22
C LEU A 60 13.98 16.47 12.10
N ARG A 61 13.17 17.46 12.47
CA ARG A 61 13.52 18.89 12.34
C ARG A 61 14.63 19.26 13.31
N LYS A 62 14.53 18.81 14.57
CA LYS A 62 15.60 18.95 15.56
C LYS A 62 16.87 18.25 15.10
N LEU A 63 16.76 17.02 14.58
CA LEU A 63 17.90 16.25 14.10
C LEU A 63 18.63 16.94 12.94
N CYS A 64 17.89 17.46 11.96
CA CYS A 64 18.44 18.23 10.85
C CYS A 64 19.17 19.50 11.34
N SER A 65 18.57 20.22 12.29
CA SER A 65 19.16 21.43 12.86
C SER A 65 20.49 21.15 13.57
N VAL A 66 20.56 20.09 14.38
CA VAL A 66 21.79 19.65 15.04
C VAL A 66 22.86 19.21 14.03
N ALA A 67 22.43 18.54 12.95
CA ALA A 67 23.32 18.07 11.90
C ALA A 67 23.81 19.18 10.94
N GLY A 68 23.21 20.37 10.99
CA GLY A 68 23.44 21.42 9.98
C GLY A 68 22.90 21.06 8.60
N ALA A 69 21.96 20.12 8.51
CA ALA A 69 21.38 19.64 7.26
C ALA A 69 20.09 20.39 6.91
N LYS A 70 19.80 20.55 5.62
CA LYS A 70 18.53 21.12 5.16
C LYS A 70 17.43 20.07 5.30
N TYR A 71 16.34 20.44 5.97
CA TYR A 71 15.19 19.56 6.22
C TYR A 71 14.64 18.92 4.92
N ARG A 72 14.34 19.73 3.90
CA ARG A 72 13.82 19.25 2.61
C ARG A 72 14.76 18.28 1.88
N GLN A 73 16.06 18.50 1.98
CA GLN A 73 17.04 17.58 1.37
C GLN A 73 17.09 16.28 2.14
N THR A 74 17.01 16.34 3.47
CA THR A 74 16.99 15.15 4.33
C THR A 74 15.75 14.29 4.09
N GLU A 75 14.57 14.89 3.87
CA GLU A 75 13.37 14.14 3.46
C GLU A 75 13.56 13.37 2.14
N GLN A 76 14.23 13.97 1.16
CA GLN A 76 14.57 13.29 -0.09
C GLN A 76 15.58 12.15 0.15
N THR A 77 16.59 12.39 0.99
CA THR A 77 17.58 11.37 1.37
C THR A 77 16.93 10.20 2.12
N ILE A 78 15.91 10.46 2.96
CA ILE A 78 15.16 9.40 3.66
C ILE A 78 14.58 8.42 2.64
N GLN A 79 13.94 8.90 1.57
CA GLN A 79 13.39 8.01 0.55
C GLN A 79 14.47 7.18 -0.14
N GLN A 80 15.65 7.76 -0.39
CA GLN A 80 16.79 7.03 -0.98
C GLN A 80 17.32 5.94 -0.05
N VAL A 81 17.45 6.22 1.25
CA VAL A 81 17.87 5.25 2.26
C VAL A 81 16.82 4.14 2.41
N VAL A 82 15.53 4.49 2.43
CA VAL A 82 14.41 3.53 2.46
C VAL A 82 14.45 2.60 1.24
N ASN A 83 14.72 3.14 0.05
CA ASN A 83 14.85 2.33 -1.16
C ASN A 83 16.11 1.42 -1.13
N ALA A 84 17.19 1.89 -0.50
CA ALA A 84 18.42 1.11 -0.35
C ALA A 84 18.25 -0.06 0.64
N VAL A 85 17.68 0.21 1.81
CA VAL A 85 17.49 -0.78 2.88
C VAL A 85 16.31 -1.71 2.59
N GLY A 86 15.28 -1.20 1.92
CA GLY A 86 14.01 -1.88 1.67
C GLY A 86 13.01 -1.66 2.81
N LYS A 87 11.81 -1.18 2.46
CA LYS A 87 10.75 -0.82 3.43
C LYS A 87 10.36 -1.95 4.38
N GLN A 88 10.33 -3.19 3.90
CA GLN A 88 9.99 -4.38 4.70
C GLN A 88 10.99 -4.67 5.83
N ASN A 89 12.25 -4.25 5.66
CA ASN A 89 13.26 -4.44 6.69
C ASN A 89 13.13 -3.40 7.81
N ILE A 90 12.59 -2.23 7.49
CA ILE A 90 12.42 -1.10 8.40
C ILE A 90 11.08 -1.22 9.14
N ILE A 91 10.00 -1.42 8.40
CA ILE A 91 8.63 -1.40 8.89
C ILE A 91 8.08 -2.83 8.90
N ARG A 92 8.06 -3.43 10.09
CA ARG A 92 7.42 -4.73 10.34
C ARG A 92 5.99 -4.53 10.87
N LEU A 93 5.18 -3.81 10.11
CA LEU A 93 3.78 -3.58 10.47
C LEU A 93 2.89 -4.58 9.72
N SER A 94 2.26 -5.47 10.46
CA SER A 94 1.14 -6.27 9.96
C SER A 94 -0.10 -5.39 9.79
N THR A 95 -0.97 -5.72 8.83
CA THR A 95 -2.26 -5.07 8.60
C THR A 95 -3.07 -4.93 9.90
N THR A 96 -3.06 -5.96 10.75
CA THR A 96 -3.73 -5.93 12.06
C THR A 96 -3.10 -4.92 13.02
N ALA A 97 -1.76 -4.87 13.09
CA ALA A 97 -1.05 -3.94 13.95
C ALA A 97 -1.30 -2.48 13.54
N LEU A 98 -1.39 -2.23 12.24
CA LEU A 98 -1.71 -0.91 11.70
C LEU A 98 -3.14 -0.50 12.08
N CYS A 99 -4.12 -1.40 11.91
CA CYS A 99 -5.49 -1.14 12.32
C CYS A 99 -5.60 -0.81 13.82
N ILE A 100 -4.89 -1.54 14.69
CA ILE A 100 -4.88 -1.28 16.13
C ILE A 100 -4.27 0.10 16.44
N ARG A 101 -3.16 0.46 15.80
CA ARG A 101 -2.47 1.75 16.01
C ARG A 101 -3.36 2.95 15.68
N TYR A 102 -4.21 2.84 14.67
CA TYR A 102 -5.16 3.89 14.26
C TYR A 102 -6.56 3.72 14.86
N GLY A 103 -6.75 2.82 15.84
CA GLY A 103 -8.06 2.62 16.49
C GLY A 103 -9.13 1.99 15.60
N CYS A 104 -8.73 1.37 14.49
CA CYS A 104 -9.59 0.76 13.48
C CYS A 104 -9.69 -0.78 13.65
N SER A 105 -9.81 -1.28 14.88
CA SER A 105 -9.85 -2.73 15.16
C SER A 105 -11.11 -3.41 14.61
N SER A 106 -12.20 -2.68 14.43
CA SER A 106 -13.48 -3.21 13.93
C SER A 106 -13.43 -3.64 12.46
N ILE A 107 -12.58 -3.01 11.65
CA ILE A 107 -12.49 -3.25 10.20
C ILE A 107 -11.32 -4.16 9.80
N VAL A 108 -10.61 -4.75 10.76
CA VAL A 108 -9.39 -5.55 10.50
C VAL A 108 -9.64 -6.63 9.45
N THR A 109 -10.73 -7.39 9.59
CA THR A 109 -11.09 -8.49 8.67
C THR A 109 -11.36 -7.99 7.25
N LEU A 110 -12.01 -6.83 7.13
CA LEU A 110 -12.25 -6.17 5.85
C LEU A 110 -10.95 -5.71 5.21
N VAL A 111 -10.08 -5.05 5.98
CA VAL A 111 -8.80 -4.54 5.47
C VAL A 111 -7.90 -5.70 5.02
N THR A 112 -7.86 -6.81 5.77
CA THR A 112 -7.11 -8.00 5.36
C THR A 112 -7.68 -8.62 4.09
N ALA A 113 -9.00 -8.74 3.98
CA ALA A 113 -9.64 -9.29 2.77
C ALA A 113 -9.38 -8.42 1.53
N VAL A 114 -9.47 -7.09 1.66
CA VAL A 114 -9.18 -6.15 0.57
C VAL A 114 -7.70 -6.20 0.18
N ASN A 115 -6.80 -6.29 1.16
CA ASN A 115 -5.36 -6.38 0.89
C ASN A 115 -4.99 -7.68 0.16
N ASP A 116 -5.59 -8.81 0.54
CA ASP A 116 -5.37 -10.10 -0.11
C ASP A 116 -5.96 -10.15 -1.52
N ASP A 117 -7.19 -9.66 -1.70
CA ASP A 117 -7.82 -9.57 -3.03
C ASP A 117 -7.06 -8.62 -3.96
N TYR A 118 -6.67 -7.44 -3.47
CA TYR A 118 -5.87 -6.51 -4.25
C TYR A 118 -4.53 -7.13 -4.67
N ARG A 119 -3.87 -7.88 -3.78
CA ARG A 119 -2.65 -8.60 -4.11
C ARG A 119 -2.87 -9.61 -5.23
N GLU A 120 -3.96 -10.37 -5.19
CA GLU A 120 -4.30 -11.30 -6.27
C GLU A 120 -4.58 -10.58 -7.58
N VAL A 121 -5.37 -9.49 -7.55
CA VAL A 121 -5.67 -8.68 -8.74
C VAL A 121 -4.38 -8.11 -9.33
N ALA A 122 -3.50 -7.55 -8.52
CA ALA A 122 -2.23 -6.99 -8.95
C ALA A 122 -1.33 -8.06 -9.61
N LEU A 123 -1.22 -9.25 -9.00
CA LEU A 123 -0.48 -10.37 -9.58
C LEU A 123 -1.11 -10.85 -10.90
N ARG A 124 -2.44 -10.92 -10.99
CA ARG A 124 -3.15 -11.26 -12.24
C ARG A 124 -2.89 -10.23 -13.34
N LEU A 125 -2.93 -8.93 -13.02
CA LEU A 125 -2.65 -7.85 -13.95
C LEU A 125 -1.21 -7.91 -14.48
N LEU A 126 -0.24 -8.25 -13.63
CA LEU A 126 1.15 -8.46 -14.06
C LEU A 126 1.31 -9.69 -14.94
N ARG A 127 0.69 -10.82 -14.59
CA ARG A 127 0.73 -12.06 -15.39
C ARG A 127 0.18 -11.85 -16.80
N ASN A 128 -0.81 -10.97 -16.95
CA ASN A 128 -1.43 -10.65 -18.24
C ASN A 128 -0.57 -9.69 -19.10
N ARG A 129 0.49 -9.07 -18.56
CA ARG A 129 1.48 -8.35 -19.38
C ARG A 129 2.45 -9.36 -20.00
N ARG A 130 2.68 -9.26 -21.32
CA ARG A 130 3.58 -10.17 -22.04
C ARG A 130 5.03 -10.04 -21.50
N GLY A 131 5.66 -11.18 -21.17
CA GLY A 131 7.06 -11.25 -20.72
C GLY A 131 7.29 -11.49 -19.22
N ALA A 132 6.24 -11.83 -18.46
CA ALA A 132 6.19 -11.59 -17.02
C ALA A 132 6.55 -12.77 -16.07
N ARG A 133 7.43 -13.71 -16.45
CA ARG A 133 7.73 -14.84 -15.55
C ARG A 133 8.69 -14.45 -14.41
N ASP A 134 9.72 -13.67 -14.71
CA ASP A 134 10.70 -13.20 -13.72
C ASP A 134 10.21 -12.00 -12.88
N CYS A 135 9.21 -11.25 -13.38
CA CYS A 135 8.67 -10.12 -12.63
C CYS A 135 7.59 -10.50 -11.61
N VAL A 136 7.00 -11.70 -11.67
CA VAL A 136 5.99 -12.14 -10.69
C VAL A 136 6.61 -12.41 -9.32
N GLN A 137 7.82 -12.98 -9.25
CA GLN A 137 8.52 -13.19 -7.96
C GLN A 137 8.92 -11.87 -7.31
N ASN A 138 9.50 -10.95 -8.09
CA ASN A 138 9.88 -9.63 -7.59
C ASN A 138 8.67 -8.78 -7.22
N ALA A 139 7.58 -8.87 -8.00
CA ALA A 139 6.35 -8.16 -7.70
C ALA A 139 5.61 -8.74 -6.49
N SER A 140 5.66 -10.05 -6.26
CA SER A 140 5.13 -10.59 -5.00
C SER A 140 5.87 -10.03 -3.79
N LYS A 141 7.16 -9.66 -3.92
CA LYS A 141 7.87 -8.96 -2.85
C LYS A 141 7.44 -7.49 -2.76
N GLU A 142 7.23 -6.82 -3.88
CA GLU A 142 6.76 -5.43 -3.94
C GLU A 142 5.36 -5.26 -3.34
N TYR A 143 4.41 -6.16 -3.63
CA TYR A 143 3.04 -6.10 -3.07
C TYR A 143 2.92 -6.52 -1.61
N ASN A 144 4.01 -6.98 -0.99
CA ASN A 144 4.10 -7.14 0.48
C ASN A 144 4.60 -5.86 1.17
N ASP A 145 4.74 -4.74 0.44
CA ASP A 145 5.12 -3.47 1.04
C ASP A 145 4.00 -2.98 1.99
N PRO A 146 4.29 -2.60 3.25
CA PRO A 146 3.31 -2.05 4.18
C PRO A 146 2.52 -0.85 3.65
N VAL A 147 3.00 -0.18 2.58
CA VAL A 147 2.26 0.89 1.88
C VAL A 147 0.90 0.41 1.37
N TYR A 148 0.83 -0.82 0.82
CA TYR A 148 -0.42 -1.36 0.30
C TYR A 148 -1.42 -1.63 1.43
N ALA A 149 -0.96 -2.21 2.55
CA ALA A 149 -1.78 -2.42 3.72
C ALA A 149 -2.33 -1.10 4.29
N ALA A 150 -1.51 -0.04 4.29
CA ALA A 150 -1.92 1.29 4.73
C ALA A 150 -2.92 1.95 3.78
N ALA A 151 -2.73 1.85 2.47
CA ALA A 151 -3.68 2.35 1.50
C ALA A 151 -5.03 1.61 1.60
N CYS A 152 -5.01 0.28 1.81
CA CYS A 152 -6.21 -0.52 2.08
C CYS A 152 -6.93 -0.06 3.36
N LEU A 153 -6.20 0.21 4.45
CA LEU A 153 -6.76 0.73 5.69
C LEU A 153 -7.46 2.07 5.47
N TYR A 154 -6.81 3.01 4.79
CA TYR A 154 -7.37 4.34 4.52
C TYR A 154 -8.60 4.28 3.60
N ALA A 155 -8.59 3.40 2.59
CA ALA A 155 -9.75 3.15 1.76
C ALA A 155 -10.91 2.61 2.62
N CYS A 156 -10.68 1.54 3.40
CA CYS A 156 -11.73 0.94 4.21
C CYS A 156 -12.26 1.88 5.31
N SER A 157 -11.41 2.72 5.92
CA SER A 157 -11.82 3.68 6.94
C SER A 157 -12.77 4.74 6.38
N LYS A 158 -12.53 5.20 5.14
CA LYS A 158 -13.40 6.16 4.44
C LYS A 158 -14.82 5.61 4.25
N TYR A 159 -14.95 4.33 3.93
CA TYR A 159 -16.27 3.67 3.80
C TYR A 159 -16.92 3.37 5.15
N ALA A 160 -16.12 2.97 6.16
CA ALA A 160 -16.59 2.72 7.51
C ALA A 160 -16.85 3.99 8.34
N LYS A 161 -16.64 5.19 7.75
CA LYS A 161 -16.76 6.51 8.42
C LYS A 161 -15.85 6.64 9.65
N LEU A 162 -14.68 5.98 9.62
CA LEU A 162 -13.64 6.11 10.64
C LEU A 162 -12.63 7.18 10.22
N HIS A 163 -12.25 8.03 11.17
CA HIS A 163 -11.28 9.09 10.92
C HIS A 163 -9.86 8.55 11.04
N VAL A 164 -9.14 8.48 9.92
CA VAL A 164 -7.72 8.12 9.86
C VAL A 164 -6.96 9.29 9.24
N ASP A 165 -5.94 9.78 9.94
CA ASP A 165 -5.07 10.84 9.43
C ASP A 165 -4.14 10.29 8.34
N LYS A 166 -4.36 10.76 7.10
CA LYS A 166 -3.56 10.39 5.92
C LYS A 166 -2.09 10.77 6.09
N GLU A 167 -1.79 11.96 6.61
CA GLU A 167 -0.41 12.45 6.71
C GLU A 167 0.40 11.64 7.72
N ALA A 168 -0.20 11.35 8.87
CA ALA A 168 0.40 10.49 9.88
C ALA A 168 0.64 9.07 9.32
N LEU A 169 -0.31 8.53 8.55
CA LEU A 169 -0.22 7.21 7.94
C LEU A 169 0.90 7.10 6.90
N VAL A 170 1.00 8.09 6.00
CA VAL A 170 2.06 8.14 4.99
C VAL A 170 3.44 8.26 5.65
N ARG A 171 3.55 9.04 6.73
CA ARG A 171 4.79 9.21 7.50
C ARG A 171 5.22 7.93 8.21
N ASP A 172 4.29 7.23 8.85
CA ASP A 172 4.57 5.98 9.58
C ASP A 172 5.03 4.85 8.66
N VAL A 173 4.57 4.86 7.41
CA VAL A 173 4.92 3.84 6.42
C VAL A 173 6.10 4.27 5.53
N LEU A 174 6.68 5.46 5.79
CA LEU A 174 7.79 6.03 5.03
C LEU A 174 7.52 6.01 3.51
N ALA A 175 6.28 6.36 3.14
CA ALA A 175 5.83 6.41 1.76
C ALA A 175 5.90 7.84 1.20
N ASN A 176 6.05 7.96 -0.12
CA ASN A 176 5.79 9.22 -0.81
C ASN A 176 4.28 9.39 -1.00
N GLU A 177 3.76 10.57 -0.72
CA GLU A 177 2.34 10.90 -0.86
C GLU A 177 1.80 10.62 -2.28
N GLN A 178 2.55 10.99 -3.32
CA GLN A 178 2.11 10.76 -4.71
C GLN A 178 1.98 9.26 -5.02
N THR A 179 2.89 8.44 -4.50
CA THR A 179 2.84 6.98 -4.66
C THR A 179 1.66 6.41 -3.88
N PHE A 180 1.44 6.90 -2.66
CA PHE A 180 0.32 6.50 -1.82
C PHE A 180 -1.02 6.77 -2.51
N ASP A 181 -1.22 7.96 -3.08
CA ASP A 181 -2.47 8.34 -3.75
C ASP A 181 -2.72 7.53 -5.03
N SER A 182 -1.66 7.22 -5.77
CA SER A 182 -1.75 6.34 -6.94
C SER A 182 -2.19 4.93 -6.57
N ILE A 183 -1.61 4.37 -5.49
CA ILE A 183 -1.97 3.05 -4.96
C ILE A 183 -3.41 3.07 -4.43
N LEU A 184 -3.78 4.09 -3.67
CA LEU A 184 -5.12 4.26 -3.13
C LEU A 184 -6.18 4.29 -4.23
N THR A 185 -5.96 5.08 -5.30
CA THR A 185 -6.87 5.14 -6.45
C THR A 185 -7.02 3.79 -7.13
N SER A 186 -5.92 3.03 -7.25
CA SER A 186 -5.92 1.69 -7.83
C SER A 186 -6.73 0.70 -6.98
N ILE A 187 -6.59 0.75 -5.64
CA ILE A 187 -7.35 -0.09 -4.71
C ILE A 187 -8.84 0.26 -4.74
N GLU A 188 -9.19 1.55 -4.68
CA GLU A 188 -10.58 2.01 -4.76
C GLU A 188 -11.25 1.59 -6.07
N TYR A 189 -10.50 1.52 -7.18
CA TYR A 189 -11.02 1.08 -8.47
C TYR A 189 -11.23 -0.44 -8.54
N HIS A 190 -10.24 -1.23 -8.11
CA HIS A 190 -10.27 -2.69 -8.27
C HIS A 190 -11.04 -3.43 -7.18
N CYS A 191 -11.02 -2.93 -5.95
CA CYS A 191 -11.64 -3.60 -4.80
C CYS A 191 -12.96 -2.94 -4.36
N LYS A 192 -13.54 -2.08 -5.21
CA LYS A 192 -14.78 -1.34 -4.93
C LYS A 192 -15.92 -2.24 -4.44
N ASP A 193 -16.07 -3.43 -5.04
CA ASP A 193 -17.17 -4.35 -4.76
C ASP A 193 -17.05 -4.94 -3.35
N ILE A 194 -15.85 -5.28 -2.90
CA ILE A 194 -15.59 -5.79 -1.55
C ILE A 194 -15.77 -4.66 -0.53
N ILE A 195 -15.25 -3.48 -0.84
CA ILE A 195 -15.31 -2.33 0.06
C ILE A 195 -16.75 -1.83 0.24
N SER A 196 -17.57 -1.87 -0.82
CA SER A 196 -18.98 -1.42 -0.80
C SER A 196 -19.99 -2.50 -0.44
N GLY A 197 -19.64 -3.78 -0.58
CA GLY A 197 -20.47 -4.92 -0.19
C GLY A 197 -20.57 -5.14 1.31
N VAL A 198 -19.69 -4.53 2.11
CA VAL A 198 -19.74 -4.58 3.56
C VAL A 198 -20.71 -3.53 4.09
N LYS A 199 -21.78 -4.00 4.76
CA LYS A 199 -22.66 -3.13 5.55
C LYS A 199 -21.82 -2.40 6.60
N PRO A 200 -21.95 -1.06 6.75
CA PRO A 200 -21.20 -0.32 7.75
C PRO A 200 -21.40 -0.94 9.12
N ILE A 201 -20.31 -1.14 9.86
CA ILE A 201 -20.36 -1.61 11.25
C ILE A 201 -21.07 -0.52 12.06
N GLU A 202 -22.30 -0.80 12.50
CA GLU A 202 -22.95 0.02 13.50
C GLU A 202 -22.12 -0.07 14.79
N ILE A 203 -21.47 1.02 15.14
CA ILE A 203 -20.80 1.16 16.42
C ILE A 203 -21.91 1.17 17.49
N LYS A 204 -22.25 0.00 18.03
CA LYS A 204 -23.02 -0.07 19.28
C LYS A 204 -22.17 0.65 20.32
N LYS A 205 -22.62 1.82 20.77
CA LYS A 205 -22.12 2.46 21.99
C LYS A 205 -22.26 1.45 23.11
N TRP A 206 -21.14 0.93 23.60
CA TRP A 206 -21.12 0.30 24.92
C TRP A 206 -21.20 1.47 25.91
N SER A 207 -22.42 1.89 26.22
CA SER A 207 -22.65 2.66 27.43
C SER A 207 -22.34 1.74 28.60
N GLN A 208 -21.41 2.18 29.44
CA GLN A 208 -21.22 1.65 30.78
C GLN A 208 -22.56 1.64 31.51
N GLU A 209 -23.08 0.44 31.77
CA GLU A 209 -24.01 0.22 32.87
C GLU A 209 -23.37 -0.87 33.73
N SER A 210 -22.60 -0.41 34.69
CA SER A 210 -22.17 -1.22 35.81
C SER A 210 -23.39 -1.47 36.68
N ASP A 211 -23.97 -2.67 36.59
CA ASP A 211 -24.71 -3.23 37.71
C ASP A 211 -24.29 -4.67 37.95
N SER A 212 -23.53 -4.80 39.03
CA SER A 212 -23.24 -6.03 39.73
C SER A 212 -24.53 -6.60 40.32
N THR A 213 -24.85 -7.86 40.07
CA THR A 213 -25.27 -8.80 41.12
C THR A 213 -25.23 -10.25 40.61
N HIS A 214 -24.75 -11.11 41.50
CA HIS A 214 -24.56 -12.55 41.35
C HIS A 214 -25.81 -13.32 40.96
N SER A 215 -25.67 -14.39 40.16
CA SER A 215 -26.15 -15.72 40.57
C SER A 215 -25.60 -16.83 39.67
N ALA A 216 -24.94 -17.80 40.29
CA ALA A 216 -24.50 -19.05 39.69
C ALA A 216 -25.69 -19.95 39.31
N ARG A 217 -25.59 -20.65 38.17
CA ARG A 217 -26.14 -22.01 38.04
C ARG A 217 -25.50 -22.75 36.87
N SER A 218 -24.73 -23.77 37.20
CA SER A 218 -24.34 -24.86 36.29
C SER A 218 -25.55 -25.78 36.02
N ILE A 219 -25.59 -26.42 34.85
CA ILE A 219 -25.77 -27.89 34.64
C ILE A 219 -26.16 -28.22 33.16
N THR A 220 -25.21 -28.93 32.51
CA THR A 220 -25.29 -30.10 31.59
C THR A 220 -26.03 -30.12 30.22
N THR A 221 -25.22 -30.53 29.22
CA THR A 221 -25.39 -31.60 28.19
C THR A 221 -26.42 -31.49 27.06
N GLY A 222 -25.92 -31.73 25.83
CA GLY A 222 -26.67 -32.01 24.60
C GLY A 222 -25.91 -31.48 23.38
N THR A 223 -24.86 -32.15 22.91
CA THR A 223 -24.86 -32.96 21.67
C THR A 223 -25.56 -32.27 20.50
N GLU A 224 -24.79 -31.61 19.62
CA GLU A 224 -25.00 -31.69 18.17
C GLU A 224 -23.72 -31.28 17.43
N VAL A 225 -23.14 -32.26 16.75
CA VAL A 225 -22.02 -32.13 15.83
C VAL A 225 -22.60 -31.79 14.46
N LEU A 226 -22.34 -30.60 13.92
CA LEU A 226 -22.68 -30.26 12.53
C LEU A 226 -21.52 -29.56 11.82
N SER A 227 -20.66 -30.41 11.25
CA SER A 227 -20.05 -30.36 9.91
C SER A 227 -19.86 -28.99 9.22
N MET A 228 -18.58 -28.62 9.07
CA MET A 228 -18.06 -27.53 8.23
C MET A 228 -18.06 -27.86 6.73
N ASP A 229 -19.21 -27.96 6.05
CA ASP A 229 -19.21 -28.29 4.60
C ASP A 229 -20.30 -27.63 3.74
N LYS A 230 -20.79 -26.43 4.10
CA LYS A 230 -21.82 -25.74 3.31
C LYS A 230 -21.64 -24.22 3.19
N ILE A 231 -20.50 -23.72 2.70
CA ILE A 231 -20.41 -22.37 2.09
C ILE A 231 -19.39 -22.32 0.93
N VAL A 232 -19.41 -23.31 0.01
CA VAL A 232 -18.51 -23.33 -1.18
C VAL A 232 -19.25 -23.58 -2.51
N LYS A 233 -20.59 -23.64 -2.54
CA LYS A 233 -21.31 -24.07 -3.76
C LYS A 233 -22.36 -23.12 -4.33
N GLU A 234 -22.30 -21.82 -4.05
CA GLU A 234 -23.35 -20.90 -4.52
C GLU A 234 -22.85 -19.59 -5.15
N THR A 235 -21.84 -19.66 -6.02
CA THR A 235 -21.55 -18.58 -7.00
C THR A 235 -21.13 -19.11 -8.38
N ALA A 236 -21.41 -20.38 -8.68
CA ALA A 236 -21.12 -20.99 -9.98
C ALA A 236 -22.40 -21.16 -10.81
N THR A 237 -23.09 -20.08 -11.20
CA THR A 237 -24.01 -20.07 -12.36
C THR A 237 -24.60 -18.68 -12.65
N ILE A 238 -23.80 -17.76 -13.22
CA ILE A 238 -24.36 -16.64 -14.00
C ILE A 238 -23.73 -16.67 -15.41
N LYS A 239 -24.43 -17.42 -16.26
CA LYS A 239 -24.60 -17.33 -17.72
C LYS A 239 -23.52 -16.57 -18.52
N ARG A 240 -22.65 -17.39 -19.12
CA ARG A 240 -22.15 -17.23 -20.49
C ARG A 240 -23.31 -16.95 -21.45
N LYS A 241 -23.42 -15.73 -21.97
CA LYS A 241 -24.04 -15.38 -23.27
C LYS A 241 -23.70 -13.92 -23.59
N ASN A 242 -22.57 -13.70 -24.26
CA ASN A 242 -22.28 -12.59 -25.20
C ASN A 242 -20.78 -12.51 -25.54
N VAL A 243 -20.22 -13.62 -26.03
CA VAL A 243 -18.89 -13.67 -26.64
C VAL A 243 -19.09 -14.19 -28.05
N MET A 244 -19.48 -13.34 -29.01
CA MET A 244 -19.30 -13.59 -30.46
C MET A 244 -19.40 -12.35 -31.36
N GLN A 245 -19.66 -11.13 -30.88
CA GLN A 245 -19.77 -9.95 -31.77
C GLN A 245 -18.78 -8.80 -31.54
N ALA A 246 -17.88 -8.87 -30.55
CA ALA A 246 -16.93 -7.77 -30.26
C ALA A 246 -15.53 -7.92 -30.92
N THR A 247 -15.29 -8.97 -31.71
CA THR A 247 -13.97 -9.27 -32.31
C THR A 247 -13.68 -8.55 -33.62
N SER A 248 -14.67 -7.88 -34.24
CA SER A 248 -14.45 -7.18 -35.51
C SER A 248 -14.08 -5.69 -35.36
N ILE A 249 -14.44 -5.07 -34.22
CA ILE A 249 -14.22 -3.62 -34.01
C ILE A 249 -12.87 -3.34 -33.32
N THR A 250 -12.35 -4.30 -32.56
CA THR A 250 -11.13 -4.13 -31.74
C THR A 250 -9.82 -4.35 -32.50
N LEU A 251 -9.86 -4.91 -33.71
CA LEU A 251 -8.66 -5.06 -34.55
C LEU A 251 -8.23 -3.77 -35.25
N LYS A 252 -9.13 -2.78 -35.40
CA LYS A 252 -8.82 -1.49 -36.04
C LYS A 252 -8.30 -0.41 -35.08
N ARG A 253 -8.27 -0.66 -33.77
CA ARG A 253 -7.86 0.32 -32.73
C ARG A 253 -6.38 0.23 -32.30
N LYS A 254 -5.59 -0.68 -32.89
CA LYS A 254 -4.20 -0.97 -32.45
C LYS A 254 -3.08 -0.18 -33.14
N MET A 255 -3.39 0.88 -33.89
CA MET A 255 -2.37 1.72 -34.54
C MET A 255 -2.40 3.19 -34.11
N ALA A 256 -2.60 3.46 -32.81
CA ALA A 256 -2.60 4.85 -32.32
C ALA A 256 -1.96 4.97 -30.93
N ILE A 257 -0.79 4.37 -30.71
CA ILE A 257 0.08 4.72 -29.56
C ILE A 257 1.56 4.66 -30.01
N LYS A 258 1.88 5.47 -31.01
CA LYS A 258 3.20 6.04 -31.30
C LYS A 258 2.88 7.26 -32.15
N ALA A 259 3.54 8.40 -31.92
CA ALA A 259 3.25 9.66 -32.59
C ALA A 259 3.30 9.47 -34.12
N ALA A 260 2.14 9.20 -34.71
CA ALA A 260 1.99 9.04 -36.14
C ALA A 260 2.24 10.42 -36.77
N SER A 261 3.04 10.46 -37.83
CA SER A 261 3.22 11.70 -38.59
C SER A 261 1.85 12.24 -39.00
N ARG A 262 1.68 13.56 -39.05
CA ARG A 262 0.42 14.23 -39.44
C ARG A 262 -0.18 13.62 -40.72
N ASP A 263 0.67 13.17 -41.63
CA ASP A 263 0.27 12.54 -42.90
C ASP A 263 -0.35 11.15 -42.73
N GLU A 264 0.13 10.34 -41.78
CA GLU A 264 -0.44 9.02 -41.49
C GLU A 264 -1.86 9.15 -40.92
N TYR A 265 -2.10 10.16 -40.07
CA TYR A 265 -3.44 10.45 -39.56
C TYR A 265 -4.41 10.87 -40.68
N LEU A 266 -3.94 11.70 -41.63
CA LEU A 266 -4.77 12.14 -42.75
C LEU A 266 -5.12 10.99 -43.71
N GLN A 267 -4.17 10.09 -43.97
CA GLN A 267 -4.41 8.89 -44.78
C GLN A 267 -5.40 7.94 -44.08
N TRP A 268 -5.23 7.70 -42.79
CA TRP A 268 -6.19 6.90 -42.01
C TRP A 268 -7.60 7.51 -42.05
N ARG A 269 -7.71 8.83 -41.86
CA ARG A 269 -9.01 9.53 -41.90
C ARG A 269 -9.70 9.37 -43.26
N GLN A 270 -8.96 9.50 -44.37
CA GLN A 270 -9.53 9.32 -45.71
C GLN A 270 -10.01 7.87 -45.95
N LEU A 271 -9.26 6.87 -45.48
CA LEU A 271 -9.65 5.48 -45.59
C LEU A 271 -10.91 5.16 -44.78
N VAL A 272 -11.04 5.73 -43.59
CA VAL A 272 -12.25 5.57 -42.77
C VAL A 272 -13.46 6.19 -43.45
N LEU A 273 -13.34 7.41 -43.98
CA LEU A 273 -14.44 8.08 -44.67
C LEU A 273 -14.91 7.31 -45.91
N LYS A 274 -13.98 6.78 -46.72
CA LYS A 274 -14.31 5.92 -47.86
C LYS A 274 -15.02 4.64 -47.43
N SER A 275 -14.59 4.01 -46.33
CA SER A 275 -15.25 2.79 -45.83
C SER A 275 -16.66 3.03 -45.30
N ILE A 276 -16.96 4.23 -44.80
CA ILE A 276 -18.30 4.62 -44.35
C ILE A 276 -19.21 4.92 -45.56
N GLN A 277 -18.67 5.55 -46.61
CA GLN A 277 -19.42 5.78 -47.85
C GLN A 277 -19.76 4.47 -48.57
N ALA A 278 -18.80 3.54 -48.66
CA ALA A 278 -19.01 2.22 -49.26
C ALA A 278 -19.96 1.32 -48.44
N ALA A 279 -20.26 1.66 -47.19
CA ALA A 279 -21.24 0.95 -46.37
C ALA A 279 -22.64 1.58 -46.41
N ARG A 280 -22.80 2.71 -47.13
CA ARG A 280 -24.07 3.42 -47.33
C ARG A 280 -24.68 3.18 -48.72
N GLU A 281 -23.91 2.61 -49.65
CA GLU A 281 -24.37 2.07 -50.93
C GLU A 281 -24.65 0.58 -50.79
#